data_AF-A0A8W8HTY7-F1
#
_entry.id   AF-A0A8W8HTY7-F1
#
_cell.length_a   1.000
_cell.length_b   1.000
_cell.length_c   1.000
_cell.angle_alpha   90.00
_cell.angle_beta   90.00
_cell.angle_gamma   90.00
#
_symmetry.space_group_name_H-M   'P 1'
#
loop_
_entity.id
_entity.type
_entity.pdbx_description
1 polymer ?
#
loop_
_entity_poly.entity_id
_entity_poly.type
_entity_poly.pdbx_seq_one_letter_code
_entity_poly.pdbx_strand_id
1 'polypeptide(L)'
;NIPPEQFKLVLDSVIWAFKHTMRNVADTGLDILYTLLQNVANHEEAAQSFYQTYFTDILQHVFSVVTDSSHTAGLTIQATILAYMFSLLENGKITVTLAPTSGPSMQNVPYIQQFLMNLLKAAFPHLNEPQIKIFIEGLFSFDQDIAAFKEHLRDFLVQIREFAGEDNQDLFLEEREQAIKQAQEEKRKIQMSVPGILGPHEIQEDMQD
;
A
#
# COMPACT_ATOMS: atom_id res chain seq x y z
N ASN A 1 2.43 28.85 -1.89
CA ASN A 1 3.19 28.08 -0.89
C ASN A 1 2.52 28.20 0.46
N ILE A 2 1.91 27.10 0.92
CA ILE A 2 1.39 26.97 2.29
C ILE A 2 2.58 26.65 3.20
N PRO A 3 2.75 27.33 4.36
CA PRO A 3 3.79 26.98 5.33
C PRO A 3 3.70 25.51 5.80
N PRO A 4 4.82 24.80 6.06
CA PRO A 4 4.80 23.37 6.42
C PRO A 4 3.87 23.02 7.58
N GLU A 5 3.86 23.83 8.64
CA GLU A 5 2.98 23.65 9.81
C GLU A 5 1.49 23.75 9.44
N GLN A 6 1.14 24.65 8.53
CA GLN A 6 -0.23 24.80 8.05
C GLN A 6 -0.63 23.64 7.14
N PHE A 7 0.30 23.14 6.32
CA PHE A 7 0.05 21.95 5.51
C PHE A 7 -0.19 20.71 6.38
N LYS A 8 0.60 20.55 7.46
CA LYS A 8 0.36 19.48 8.44
C LYS A 8 -1.05 19.55 9.02
N LEU A 9 -1.54 20.74 9.42
CA LEU A 9 -2.90 20.89 9.93
C LEU A 9 -3.96 20.50 8.88
N VAL A 10 -3.74 20.84 7.60
CA VAL A 10 -4.63 20.40 6.52
C VAL A 10 -4.64 18.87 6.44
N LEU A 11 -3.47 18.22 6.41
CA LEU A 11 -3.39 16.76 6.34
C LEU A 11 -4.03 16.09 7.57
N ASP A 12 -3.76 16.60 8.77
CA ASP A 12 -4.35 16.12 10.02
C ASP A 12 -5.89 16.23 9.98
N SER A 13 -6.45 17.29 9.37
CA SER A 13 -7.90 17.43 9.19
C SER A 13 -8.48 16.41 8.21
N VAL A 14 -7.74 16.06 7.15
CA VAL A 14 -8.13 15.02 6.18
C VAL A 14 -8.11 13.64 6.85
N ILE A 15 -7.09 13.36 7.65
CA ILE A 15 -6.97 12.14 8.46
C ILE A 15 -8.13 12.02 9.44
N TRP A 16 -8.46 13.11 10.14
CA TRP A 16 -9.61 13.14 11.02
C TRP A 16 -10.91 12.86 10.26
N ALA A 17 -11.09 13.45 9.09
CA ALA A 17 -12.29 13.28 8.28
C ALA A 17 -12.48 11.82 7.83
N PHE A 18 -11.45 11.16 7.27
CA PHE A 18 -11.61 9.78 6.81
C PHE A 18 -11.74 8.76 7.95
N LYS A 19 -11.37 9.12 9.19
CA LYS A 19 -11.60 8.32 10.40
C LYS A 19 -12.98 8.52 11.01
N HIS A 20 -13.76 9.45 10.49
CA HIS A 20 -15.05 9.82 11.05
C HIS A 20 -16.06 8.64 10.98
N THR A 21 -16.98 8.56 11.94
CA THR A 21 -18.02 7.51 11.98
C THR A 21 -19.18 7.78 11.02
N MET A 22 -19.51 9.05 10.78
CA MET A 22 -20.40 9.46 9.70
C MET A 22 -19.78 9.17 8.33
N ARG A 23 -20.40 8.25 7.60
CA ARG A 23 -19.94 7.75 6.30
C ARG A 23 -19.64 8.85 5.28
N ASN A 24 -20.54 9.83 5.12
CA ASN A 24 -20.36 10.91 4.15
C ASN A 24 -19.11 11.77 4.43
N VAL A 25 -18.79 12.00 5.71
CA VAL A 25 -17.57 12.70 6.11
C VAL A 25 -16.34 11.85 5.82
N ALA A 26 -16.41 10.55 6.13
CA ALA A 26 -15.33 9.62 5.85
C ALA A 26 -15.02 9.48 4.36
N ASP A 27 -16.05 9.26 3.53
CA ASP A 27 -15.94 9.14 2.08
C ASP A 27 -15.33 10.42 1.49
N THR A 28 -15.81 11.60 1.92
CA THR A 28 -15.25 12.90 1.49
C THR A 28 -13.77 13.04 1.89
N GLY A 29 -13.40 12.60 3.10
CA GLY A 29 -12.00 12.62 3.55
C GLY A 29 -11.10 11.75 2.69
N LEU A 30 -11.57 10.57 2.29
CA LEU A 30 -10.83 9.65 1.41
C LEU A 30 -10.69 10.22 -0.01
N ASP A 31 -11.75 10.82 -0.56
CA ASP A 31 -11.71 11.47 -1.88
C ASP A 31 -10.73 12.66 -1.89
N ILE A 32 -10.70 13.46 -0.82
CA ILE A 32 -9.74 14.55 -0.66
C ILE A 32 -8.32 14.00 -0.58
N LEU A 33 -8.09 12.94 0.22
CA LEU A 33 -6.77 12.31 0.30
C LEU A 33 -6.30 11.80 -1.06
N TYR A 34 -7.16 11.11 -1.79
CA TYR A 34 -6.83 10.56 -3.11
C TYR A 34 -6.45 11.69 -4.09
N THR A 35 -7.28 12.74 -4.14
CA THR A 35 -7.03 13.93 -4.96
C THR A 35 -5.73 14.63 -4.58
N LEU A 36 -5.43 14.74 -3.27
CA LEU A 36 -4.19 15.30 -2.76
C LEU A 36 -2.98 14.51 -3.26
N LEU A 37 -3.01 13.17 -3.15
CA LEU A 37 -1.91 12.30 -3.59
C LEU A 37 -1.66 12.43 -5.10
N GLN A 38 -2.71 12.46 -5.91
CA GLN A 38 -2.61 12.67 -7.36
C GLN A 38 -2.02 14.04 -7.70
N ASN A 39 -2.48 15.09 -7.01
CA ASN A 39 -1.97 16.45 -7.21
C ASN A 39 -0.49 16.56 -6.83
N VAL A 40 -0.08 15.94 -5.73
CA VAL A 40 1.32 15.91 -5.31
C VAL A 40 2.18 15.18 -6.36
N ALA A 41 1.73 14.04 -6.89
CA ALA A 41 2.47 13.30 -7.90
C ALA A 41 2.72 14.10 -9.19
N ASN A 42 1.85 15.07 -9.51
CA ASN A 42 2.02 15.98 -10.65
C ASN A 42 3.01 17.13 -10.40
N HIS A 43 3.55 17.27 -9.18
CA HIS A 43 4.48 18.34 -8.80
C HIS A 43 5.81 17.76 -8.27
N GLU A 44 6.66 17.28 -9.18
CA GLU A 44 7.88 16.52 -8.87
C GLU A 44 8.79 17.17 -7.81
N GLU A 45 8.97 18.50 -7.87
CA GLU A 45 9.83 19.24 -6.93
C GLU A 45 9.34 19.15 -5.47
N ALA A 46 8.02 19.22 -5.27
CA ALA A 46 7.43 19.15 -3.93
C ALA A 46 7.13 17.71 -3.50
N ALA A 47 6.89 16.81 -4.46
CA ALA A 47 6.48 15.43 -4.24
C ALA A 47 7.43 14.67 -3.32
N GLN A 48 8.74 14.77 -3.56
CA GLN A 48 9.71 14.04 -2.76
C GLN A 48 9.71 14.50 -1.29
N SER A 49 9.68 15.80 -1.04
CA SER A 49 9.58 16.32 0.34
C SER A 49 8.29 15.89 1.04
N PHE A 50 7.18 15.82 0.30
CA PHE A 50 5.92 15.30 0.81
C PHE A 50 6.01 13.81 1.16
N TYR A 51 6.55 12.98 0.26
CA TYR A 51 6.67 11.54 0.50
C TYR A 51 7.57 11.23 1.70
N GLN A 52 8.72 11.90 1.79
CA GLN A 52 9.63 11.73 2.93
C GLN A 52 8.95 12.04 4.27
N THR A 53 8.08 13.06 4.29
CA THR A 53 7.45 13.55 5.52
C THR A 53 6.19 12.78 5.89
N TYR A 54 5.35 12.44 4.91
CA TYR A 54 3.97 12.04 5.15
C TYR A 54 3.60 10.65 4.61
N PHE A 55 4.40 10.02 3.74
CA PHE A 55 3.98 8.77 3.08
C PHE A 55 3.68 7.65 4.08
N THR A 56 4.63 7.38 4.99
CA THR A 56 4.50 6.32 6.00
C THR A 56 3.36 6.62 7.00
N ASP A 57 3.17 7.89 7.36
CA ASP A 57 2.11 8.34 8.26
C ASP A 57 0.71 8.18 7.65
N ILE A 58 0.55 8.61 6.39
CA ILE A 58 -0.67 8.40 5.61
C ILE A 58 -0.95 6.90 5.46
N LEU A 59 0.06 6.10 5.11
CA LEU A 59 -0.07 4.65 4.94
C LEU A 59 -0.61 4.01 6.23
N GLN A 60 -0.01 4.32 7.38
CA GLN A 60 -0.45 3.83 8.68
C GLN A 60 -1.90 4.24 8.98
N HIS A 61 -2.29 5.48 8.70
CA HIS A 61 -3.63 5.96 8.96
C HIS A 61 -4.69 5.32 8.03
N VAL A 62 -4.38 5.14 6.75
CA VAL A 62 -5.27 4.42 5.82
C VAL A 62 -5.42 2.97 6.28
N PHE A 63 -4.34 2.30 6.68
CA PHE A 63 -4.41 0.94 7.23
C PHE A 63 -5.27 0.85 8.49
N SER A 64 -5.16 1.83 9.40
CA SER A 64 -5.99 1.84 10.62
C SER A 64 -7.50 1.93 10.35
N VAL A 65 -7.89 2.51 9.20
CA VAL A 65 -9.29 2.60 8.78
C VAL A 65 -9.71 1.35 8.03
N VAL A 66 -8.85 0.81 7.16
CA VAL A 66 -9.11 -0.44 6.43
C VAL A 66 -9.40 -1.58 7.41
N THR A 67 -8.62 -1.68 8.49
CA THR A 67 -8.77 -2.73 9.49
C THR A 67 -9.89 -2.49 10.52
N ASP A 68 -10.55 -1.33 10.48
CA ASP A 68 -11.70 -1.03 11.33
C ASP A 68 -13.00 -1.57 10.71
N SER A 69 -13.71 -2.41 11.47
CA SER A 69 -15.01 -2.94 11.09
C SER A 69 -16.08 -1.88 10.78
N SER A 70 -15.91 -0.67 11.33
CA SER A 70 -16.83 0.46 11.20
C SER A 70 -16.75 1.16 9.85
N HIS A 71 -15.66 0.94 9.08
CA HIS A 71 -15.39 1.64 7.82
C HIS A 71 -15.45 0.74 6.58
N THR A 72 -16.01 -0.46 6.71
CA THR A 72 -16.11 -1.46 5.62
C THR A 72 -16.87 -0.96 4.38
N ALA A 73 -17.78 0.00 4.53
CA ALA A 73 -18.53 0.61 3.43
C ALA A 73 -17.64 1.42 2.46
N GLY A 74 -16.47 1.88 2.92
CA GLY A 74 -15.49 2.65 2.14
C GLY A 74 -14.39 1.81 1.49
N LEU A 75 -14.47 0.47 1.56
CA LEU A 75 -13.36 -0.40 1.18
C LEU A 75 -12.88 -0.19 -0.27
N THR A 76 -13.78 0.14 -1.20
CA THR A 76 -13.41 0.40 -2.60
C THR A 76 -12.44 1.58 -2.74
N ILE A 77 -12.73 2.72 -2.10
CA ILE A 77 -11.85 3.90 -2.18
C ILE A 77 -10.58 3.70 -1.36
N GLN A 78 -10.67 3.00 -0.22
CA GLN A 78 -9.49 2.62 0.56
C GLN A 78 -8.52 1.73 -0.23
N ALA A 79 -9.04 0.71 -0.92
CA ALA A 79 -8.27 -0.14 -1.81
C ALA A 79 -7.63 0.67 -2.95
N THR A 80 -8.39 1.61 -3.54
CA THR A 80 -7.90 2.49 -4.60
C THR A 80 -6.72 3.36 -4.13
N ILE A 81 -6.82 3.95 -2.94
CA ILE A 81 -5.75 4.78 -2.36
C ILE A 81 -4.51 3.93 -2.05
N LEU A 82 -4.69 2.77 -1.41
CA LEU A 82 -3.56 1.88 -1.10
C LEU A 82 -2.87 1.39 -2.37
N ALA A 83 -3.63 0.87 -3.34
CA ALA A 83 -3.11 0.44 -4.64
C ALA A 83 -2.33 1.56 -5.34
N TYR A 84 -2.86 2.80 -5.32
CA TYR A 84 -2.15 3.96 -5.85
C TYR A 84 -0.82 4.22 -5.11
N MET A 85 -0.81 4.19 -3.77
CA MET A 85 0.41 4.40 -2.98
C MET A 85 1.47 3.32 -3.24
N PHE A 86 1.09 2.04 -3.32
CA PHE A 86 2.02 0.96 -3.66
C PHE A 86 2.55 1.07 -5.09
N SER A 87 1.70 1.45 -6.05
CA SER A 87 2.13 1.66 -7.43
C SER A 87 3.14 2.82 -7.57
N LEU A 88 3.01 3.90 -6.78
CA LEU A 88 4.00 4.98 -6.74
C LEU A 88 5.36 4.49 -6.24
N LEU A 89 5.33 3.63 -5.22
CA LEU A 89 6.53 3.06 -4.61
C LEU A 89 7.25 2.10 -5.56
N GLU A 90 6.52 1.18 -6.18
CA GLU A 90 7.08 0.14 -7.05
C GLU A 90 7.57 0.71 -8.40
N ASN A 91 6.85 1.68 -8.97
CA ASN A 91 7.26 2.33 -10.22
C ASN A 91 8.37 3.39 -10.01
N GLY A 92 9.02 3.43 -8.86
CA GLY A 92 10.16 4.31 -8.58
C GLY A 92 9.83 5.80 -8.57
N LYS A 93 8.56 6.19 -8.35
CA LYS A 93 8.17 7.61 -8.27
C LYS A 93 8.63 8.26 -6.96
N ILE A 94 8.87 7.46 -5.93
CA ILE A 94 9.43 7.90 -4.64
C ILE A 94 10.93 7.61 -4.64
N THR A 95 11.73 8.63 -4.92
CA THR A 95 13.19 8.52 -5.06
C THR A 95 13.93 8.92 -3.78
N VAL A 96 13.31 9.75 -2.94
CA VAL A 96 13.81 10.05 -1.60
C VAL A 96 13.73 8.83 -0.69
N THR A 97 14.69 8.69 0.24
CA THR A 97 14.62 7.61 1.24
C THR A 97 13.45 7.83 2.20
N LEU A 98 12.63 6.79 2.37
CA LEU A 98 11.56 6.74 3.36
C LEU A 98 12.05 6.23 4.72
N ALA A 99 13.30 5.75 4.82
CA ALA A 99 13.85 5.15 6.03
C ALA A 99 14.60 6.20 6.88
N PRO A 100 13.99 6.77 7.95
CA PRO A 100 14.59 7.88 8.70
C PRO A 100 15.85 7.47 9.50
N THR A 101 15.96 6.19 9.88
CA THR A 101 16.99 5.69 10.81
C THR A 101 17.94 4.66 10.20
N SER A 102 17.63 4.12 9.03
CA SER A 102 18.36 2.99 8.42
C SER A 102 19.47 3.43 7.44
N GLY A 103 19.64 4.74 7.25
CA GLY A 103 20.58 5.31 6.29
C GLY A 103 20.14 5.16 4.82
N PRO A 104 20.82 5.84 3.87
CA PRO A 104 20.43 5.89 2.46
C PRO A 104 20.61 4.55 1.70
N SER A 105 21.13 3.50 2.34
CA SER A 105 21.37 2.20 1.70
C SER A 105 20.13 1.31 1.64
N MET A 106 19.10 1.57 2.44
CA MET A 106 17.86 0.79 2.41
C MET A 106 16.94 1.31 1.29
N GLN A 107 16.56 0.42 0.38
CA GLN A 107 15.59 0.73 -0.67
C GLN A 107 14.18 0.89 -0.09
N ASN A 108 13.36 1.72 -0.74
CA ASN A 108 12.04 2.09 -0.24
C ASN A 108 11.06 0.92 -0.14
N VAL A 109 11.06 0.00 -1.12
CA VAL A 109 10.17 -1.19 -1.10
C VAL A 109 10.47 -2.10 0.10
N PRO A 110 11.71 -2.60 0.30
CA PRO A 110 12.06 -3.38 1.50
C PRO A 110 11.77 -2.65 2.81
N TYR A 111 11.99 -1.33 2.86
CA TYR A 111 11.68 -0.53 4.04
C TYR A 111 10.17 -0.57 4.36
N ILE A 112 9.31 -0.34 3.38
CA ILE A 112 7.85 -0.35 3.57
C ILE A 112 7.35 -1.76 3.93
N GLN A 113 7.91 -2.80 3.33
CA GLN A 113 7.59 -4.18 3.71
C GLN A 113 7.93 -4.45 5.19
N GLN A 114 9.11 -4.05 5.66
CA GLN A 114 9.50 -4.20 7.06
C GLN A 114 8.66 -3.32 8.00
N PHE A 115 8.33 -2.10 7.59
CA PHE A 115 7.46 -1.21 8.34
C PHE A 115 6.07 -1.82 8.54
N LEU A 116 5.45 -2.33 7.48
CA LEU A 116 4.14 -2.99 7.54
C LEU A 116 4.19 -4.28 8.35
N MET A 117 5.26 -5.08 8.22
CA MET A 117 5.46 -6.28 9.03
C MET A 117 5.43 -5.93 10.53
N ASN A 118 6.16 -4.89 10.94
CA ASN A 118 6.19 -4.44 12.33
C ASN A 118 4.83 -3.88 12.78
N LEU A 119 4.18 -3.08 11.94
CA LEU A 119 2.86 -2.50 12.23
C LEU A 119 1.80 -3.58 12.45
N LEU A 120 1.72 -4.56 11.54
CA LEU A 120 0.70 -5.61 11.57
C LEU A 120 0.96 -6.62 12.70
N LYS A 121 2.22 -6.99 12.95
CA LYS A 121 2.57 -7.85 14.12
C LYS A 121 2.20 -7.19 15.45
N ALA A 122 2.40 -5.88 15.56
CA ALA A 122 2.04 -5.15 16.78
C ALA A 122 0.52 -5.03 16.96
N ALA A 123 -0.23 -4.84 15.86
CA ALA A 123 -1.68 -4.67 15.89
C ALA A 123 -2.44 -6.01 16.03
N PHE A 124 -1.92 -7.09 15.44
CA PHE A 124 -2.57 -8.40 15.34
C PHE A 124 -1.58 -9.51 15.74
N PRO A 125 -1.25 -9.62 17.05
CA PRO A 125 -0.21 -10.53 17.53
C PRO A 125 -0.56 -12.02 17.37
N HIS A 126 -1.81 -12.33 17.05
CA HIS A 126 -2.29 -13.69 16.77
C HIS A 126 -2.01 -14.15 15.33
N LEU A 127 -1.67 -13.24 14.41
CA LEU A 127 -1.28 -13.60 13.06
C LEU A 127 0.17 -14.09 13.05
N ASN A 128 0.42 -15.15 12.29
CA ASN A 128 1.77 -15.65 12.10
C ASN A 128 2.53 -14.81 11.05
N GLU A 129 3.87 -14.86 11.11
CA GLU A 129 4.71 -14.08 10.19
C GLU A 129 4.50 -14.43 8.70
N PRO A 130 4.36 -15.72 8.30
CA PRO A 130 4.03 -16.08 6.93
C PRO A 130 2.75 -15.42 6.40
N GLN A 131 1.67 -15.37 7.18
CA GLN A 131 0.41 -14.71 6.80
C GLN A 131 0.60 -13.23 6.53
N ILE A 132 1.29 -12.54 7.43
CA ILE A 132 1.56 -11.11 7.29
C ILE A 132 2.42 -10.86 6.05
N LYS A 133 3.42 -11.72 5.80
CA LYS A 133 4.29 -11.62 4.63
C LYS A 133 3.50 -11.79 3.32
N ILE A 134 2.69 -12.85 3.21
CA ILE A 134 1.82 -13.10 2.04
C ILE A 134 0.85 -11.94 1.83
N PHE A 135 0.26 -11.40 2.90
CA PHE A 135 -0.59 -10.23 2.80
C PHE A 135 0.17 -9.04 2.21
N ILE A 136 1.36 -8.73 2.73
CA ILE A 136 2.18 -7.61 2.27
C ILE A 136 2.60 -7.80 0.80
N GLU A 137 3.00 -9.00 0.38
CA GLU A 137 3.37 -9.30 -1.00
C GLU A 137 2.19 -9.05 -1.96
N GLY A 138 0.99 -9.50 -1.60
CA GLY A 138 -0.20 -9.25 -2.42
C GLY A 138 -0.57 -7.77 -2.56
N LEU A 139 -0.19 -6.89 -1.62
CA LEU A 139 -0.40 -5.44 -1.78
C LEU A 139 0.40 -4.86 -2.94
N PHE A 140 1.55 -5.44 -3.28
CA PHE A 140 2.33 -5.04 -4.46
C PHE A 140 1.83 -5.74 -5.72
N SER A 141 1.49 -7.02 -5.64
CA SER A 141 1.10 -7.79 -6.82
C SER A 141 -0.27 -7.39 -7.39
N PHE A 142 -1.20 -6.94 -6.55
CA PHE A 142 -2.55 -6.55 -6.97
C PHE A 142 -2.74 -5.04 -7.15
N ASP A 143 -1.70 -4.20 -6.99
CA ASP A 143 -1.79 -2.73 -7.03
C ASP A 143 -2.29 -2.13 -8.37
N GLN A 144 -2.36 -2.93 -9.44
CA GLN A 144 -2.91 -2.56 -10.75
C GLN A 144 -4.32 -3.13 -11.02
N ASP A 145 -4.83 -4.00 -10.14
CA ASP A 145 -6.18 -4.55 -10.21
C ASP A 145 -6.94 -4.24 -8.92
N ILE A 146 -7.75 -3.17 -8.95
CA ILE A 146 -8.53 -2.73 -7.78
C ILE A 146 -9.54 -3.79 -7.32
N ALA A 147 -10.07 -4.62 -8.22
CA ALA A 147 -11.00 -5.67 -7.82
C ALA A 147 -10.25 -6.74 -7.01
N ALA A 148 -9.13 -7.24 -7.53
CA ALA A 148 -8.29 -8.21 -6.84
C ALA A 148 -7.71 -7.66 -5.52
N PHE A 149 -7.22 -6.42 -5.52
CA PHE A 149 -6.71 -5.75 -4.32
C PHE A 149 -7.77 -5.66 -3.23
N LYS A 150 -9.00 -5.28 -3.60
CA LYS A 150 -10.12 -5.17 -2.67
C LYS A 150 -10.51 -6.54 -2.09
N GLU A 151 -10.54 -7.60 -2.90
CA GLU A 151 -10.77 -8.95 -2.37
C GLU A 151 -9.63 -9.38 -1.43
N HIS A 152 -8.38 -9.12 -1.80
CA HIS A 152 -7.21 -9.40 -0.94
C HIS A 152 -7.28 -8.68 0.42
N LEU A 153 -7.77 -7.44 0.44
CA LEU A 153 -8.07 -6.73 1.69
C LEU A 153 -9.19 -7.41 2.48
N ARG A 154 -10.30 -7.81 1.83
CA ARG A 154 -11.42 -8.50 2.52
C ARG A 154 -10.97 -9.79 3.18
N ASP A 155 -10.17 -10.60 2.49
CA ASP A 155 -9.64 -11.85 3.02
C ASP A 155 -8.77 -11.60 4.25
N PHE A 156 -7.95 -10.55 4.21
CA PHE A 156 -7.17 -10.14 5.38
C PHE A 156 -8.07 -9.67 6.54
N LEU A 157 -9.15 -8.94 6.26
CA LEU A 157 -10.11 -8.52 7.29
C LEU A 157 -10.84 -9.69 7.95
N VAL A 158 -11.03 -10.80 7.24
CA VAL A 158 -11.52 -12.05 7.83
C VAL A 158 -10.45 -12.67 8.72
N GLN A 159 -9.21 -12.81 8.21
CA GLN A 159 -8.08 -13.40 8.95
C GLN A 159 -7.81 -12.68 10.27
N ILE A 160 -7.84 -11.35 10.30
CA ILE A 160 -7.57 -10.61 11.55
C ILE A 160 -8.68 -10.76 12.60
N ARG A 161 -9.90 -11.16 12.21
CA ARG A 161 -11.04 -11.39 13.11
C ARG A 161 -11.11 -12.82 13.63
N GLU A 162 -10.59 -13.76 12.86
CA GLU A 162 -10.54 -15.16 13.27
C GLU A 162 -9.34 -15.36 14.20
N PHE A 163 -9.61 -15.71 15.46
CA PHE A 163 -8.62 -16.40 16.30
C PHE A 163 -8.48 -17.82 15.75
N ALA A 164 -7.91 -17.96 14.57
CA ALA A 164 -7.77 -19.28 14.01
C ALA A 164 -6.71 -20.03 14.87
N GLY A 165 -7.08 -21.21 15.35
CA GLY A 165 -6.13 -22.12 15.96
C GLY A 165 -5.08 -22.56 14.95
N GLU A 166 -3.93 -23.04 15.42
CA GLU A 166 -2.74 -23.35 14.61
C GLU A 166 -3.02 -24.30 13.42
N ASP A 167 -4.06 -25.14 13.48
CA ASP A 167 -4.22 -26.29 12.57
C ASP A 167 -4.95 -26.03 11.24
N ASN A 168 -5.72 -24.94 11.08
CA ASN A 168 -6.55 -24.71 9.86
C ASN A 168 -6.06 -23.56 8.98
N GLN A 169 -5.03 -22.83 9.40
CA GLN A 169 -4.59 -21.60 8.73
C GLN A 169 -3.66 -21.85 7.54
N ASP A 170 -2.94 -22.97 7.53
CA ASP A 170 -1.94 -23.28 6.50
C ASP A 170 -2.55 -23.72 5.17
N LEU A 171 -3.81 -24.18 5.17
CA LEU A 171 -4.45 -24.80 4.00
C LEU A 171 -4.61 -23.84 2.80
N PHE A 172 -4.73 -22.54 3.05
CA PHE A 172 -4.96 -21.54 2.00
C PHE A 172 -3.71 -20.69 1.67
N LEU A 173 -2.60 -20.89 2.39
CA LEU A 173 -1.39 -20.09 2.18
C LEU A 173 -0.77 -20.38 0.80
N GLU A 174 -0.72 -21.65 0.41
CA GLU A 174 -0.15 -22.06 -0.88
C GLU A 174 -0.96 -21.52 -2.06
N GLU A 175 -2.30 -21.63 -2.01
CA GLU A 175 -3.18 -21.10 -3.05
C GLU A 175 -3.03 -19.57 -3.20
N ARG A 176 -2.92 -18.85 -2.08
CA ARG A 176 -2.73 -17.40 -2.08
C ARG A 176 -1.36 -17.01 -2.63
N GLU A 177 -0.31 -17.73 -2.26
CA GLU A 177 1.04 -17.52 -2.80
C GLU A 177 1.07 -17.74 -4.32
N GLN A 178 0.37 -18.76 -4.83
CA GLN A 178 0.26 -18.99 -6.27
C GLN A 178 -0.49 -17.85 -6.97
N ALA A 179 -1.60 -17.38 -6.42
CA ALA A 179 -2.37 -16.27 -6.99
C ALA A 179 -1.53 -14.98 -7.05
N ILE A 180 -0.77 -14.68 -5.99
CA ILE A 180 0.15 -13.52 -5.94
C ILE A 180 1.25 -13.65 -7.00
N LYS A 181 1.85 -14.83 -7.13
CA LYS A 181 2.87 -15.07 -8.17
C LYS A 181 2.32 -14.87 -9.58
N GLN A 182 1.14 -15.41 -9.87
CA GLN A 182 0.47 -15.23 -11.16
C GLN A 182 0.19 -13.75 -11.45
N ALA A 183 -0.36 -13.02 -10.48
CA ALA A 183 -0.60 -11.58 -10.63
C ALA A 183 0.70 -10.80 -10.88
N GLN A 184 1.78 -11.14 -10.18
CA GLN A 184 3.09 -10.51 -10.39
C GLN A 184 3.65 -10.80 -11.80
N GLU A 185 3.49 -12.03 -12.30
CA GLU A 185 3.92 -12.40 -13.66
C GLU A 185 3.10 -11.68 -14.73
N GLU A 186 1.77 -11.62 -14.57
CA GLU A 186 0.89 -10.88 -15.50
C GLU A 186 1.22 -9.39 -15.51
N LYS A 187 1.40 -8.80 -14.33
CA LYS A 187 1.85 -7.42 -14.17
C LYS A 187 3.18 -7.16 -14.89
N ARG A 188 4.16 -8.04 -14.72
CA ARG A 188 5.45 -7.93 -15.42
C ARG A 188 5.28 -8.02 -16.93
N LYS A 189 4.44 -8.93 -17.44
CA LYS A 189 4.14 -9.06 -18.88
C LYS A 189 3.53 -7.79 -19.44
N ILE A 190 2.59 -7.18 -18.72
CA ILE A 190 1.97 -5.90 -19.12
C ILE A 190 3.03 -4.79 -19.16
N GLN A 191 3.87 -4.68 -18.13
CA GLN A 191 4.96 -3.68 -18.08
C GLN A 191 5.98 -3.86 -19.23
N MET A 192 6.32 -5.11 -19.58
CA MET A 192 7.18 -5.43 -20.74
C MET A 192 6.56 -5.03 -22.08
N SER A 193 5.23 -5.05 -22.19
CA SER A 193 4.53 -4.71 -23.42
C SER A 193 4.42 -3.21 -23.71
N VAL A 194 4.71 -2.34 -22.73
CA VAL A 194 4.62 -0.88 -22.86
C VAL A 194 6.03 -0.29 -23.09
N PRO A 195 6.31 0.24 -24.30
CA PRO A 195 7.62 0.84 -24.60
C PRO A 195 7.95 1.99 -23.64
N GLY A 196 9.10 1.91 -22.97
CA GLY A 196 9.62 2.96 -22.08
C GLY A 196 9.34 2.79 -20.58
N ILE A 197 8.64 1.73 -20.15
CA ILE A 197 8.44 1.42 -18.72
C ILE A 197 9.63 0.67 -18.11
N LEU A 198 10.29 -0.22 -18.88
CA LEU A 198 11.48 -0.95 -18.42
C LEU A 198 12.76 -0.25 -18.84
N GLY A 199 13.74 -0.21 -17.94
CA GLY A 199 15.05 0.34 -18.22
C GLY A 199 15.82 -0.52 -19.24
N PRO A 200 16.75 0.06 -20.03
CA PRO A 200 17.57 -0.68 -21.00
C PRO A 200 18.37 -1.86 -20.42
N HIS A 201 18.57 -1.87 -19.09
CA HIS A 201 19.26 -2.92 -18.35
C HIS A 201 18.35 -4.04 -17.85
N GLU A 202 17.03 -3.87 -17.89
CA GLU A 202 16.04 -4.88 -17.48
C GLU A 202 15.56 -5.72 -18.67
N ILE A 203 15.82 -5.27 -19.90
CA ILE A 203 15.41 -5.94 -21.15
C ILE A 203 16.42 -7.02 -21.58
N GLN A 204 17.65 -7.00 -21.05
CA GLN A 204 18.76 -7.81 -21.58
C GLN A 204 18.81 -9.26 -21.08
N GLU A 205 18.04 -9.65 -20.06
CA GLU A 205 18.16 -11.00 -19.48
C GLU A 205 17.35 -12.08 -20.20
N ASP A 206 16.36 -11.74 -21.04
CA ASP A 206 15.42 -12.71 -21.64
C ASP A 206 15.47 -12.82 -23.18
N MET A 207 16.46 -12.21 -23.85
CA MET A 207 16.63 -12.31 -25.32
C MET A 207 17.86 -13.14 -25.75
N GLN A 208 18.26 -14.14 -24.96
CA GLN A 208 19.19 -15.17 -25.42
C GLN A 208 18.51 -16.55 -25.41
N ASP A 209 17.73 -16.80 -26.47
CA ASP A 209 17.47 -18.13 -27.02
C ASP A 209 17.66 -18.08 -28.55
#